data_AF-A0A2S9FRB5-F1
#
_entry.id   AF-A0A2S9FRB5-F1
#
_cell.length_a   1.000
_cell.length_b   1.000
_cell.length_c   1.000
_cell.angle_alpha   90.00
_cell.angle_beta   90.00
_cell.angle_gamma   90.00
#
_symmetry.space_group_name_H-M   'P 1'
#
loop_
_entity.id
_entity.type
_entity.pdbx_description
1 polymer ?
#
loop_
_entity_poly.entity_id
_entity_poly.type
_entity_poly.pdbx_seq_one_letter_code
_entity_poly.pdbx_strand_id
1 'polypeptide(L)'
;IVRSDGQHFAHVHPILDQTTGIWSTPWMWKAAGTYRVFADFQPAQTGSAKLTLTRTVDVAGEVAPAPPLATRTSDEIAGYTVELDGALTAGVSKQLTAK
;
A
#
# COMPACT_ATOMS: atom_id res chain seq x y z
N ILE A 1 2.35 2.45 0.67
CA ILE A 1 2.32 3.94 0.72
C ILE A 1 0.97 4.40 0.23
N VAL A 2 0.25 5.22 0.99
CA VAL A 2 -1.15 5.61 0.71
C VAL A 2 -1.31 7.11 0.89
N ARG A 3 -1.88 7.84 -0.09
CA ARG A 3 -2.28 9.24 0.11
C ARG A 3 -3.58 9.30 0.91
N SER A 4 -3.75 10.29 1.78
CA SER A 4 -4.90 10.39 2.70
C SER A 4 -6.28 10.41 2.02
N ASP A 5 -6.35 10.80 0.75
CA ASP A 5 -7.59 10.83 -0.05
C ASP A 5 -7.82 9.54 -0.88
N GLY A 6 -6.96 8.53 -0.74
CA GLY A 6 -7.06 7.25 -1.42
C GLY A 6 -6.67 7.25 -2.90
N GLN A 7 -6.30 8.41 -3.47
CA GLN A 7 -6.02 8.53 -4.91
C GLN A 7 -4.68 7.95 -5.34
N HIS A 8 -3.78 7.70 -4.38
CA HIS A 8 -2.49 7.07 -4.66
C HIS A 8 -2.22 5.94 -3.67
N PHE A 9 -1.90 4.78 -4.23
CA PHE A 9 -1.37 3.63 -3.54
C PHE A 9 -0.12 3.12 -4.26
N ALA A 10 0.89 2.73 -3.48
CA ALA A 10 2.03 1.99 -4.00
C ALA A 10 2.45 0.92 -2.99
N HIS A 11 2.52 -0.32 -3.48
CA HIS A 11 3.25 -1.42 -2.84
C HIS A 11 4.64 -1.48 -3.47
N VAL A 12 5.68 -1.45 -2.66
CA VAL A 12 7.07 -1.46 -3.14
C VAL A 12 7.86 -2.50 -2.35
N HIS A 13 8.90 -3.03 -3.00
CA HIS A 13 9.78 -4.05 -2.45
C HIS A 13 11.16 -3.42 -2.18
N PRO A 14 11.43 -2.93 -0.95
CA PRO A 14 12.74 -2.41 -0.60
C PRO A 14 13.78 -3.53 -0.53
N ILE A 15 15.06 -3.14 -0.62
CA ILE A 15 16.22 -4.03 -0.49
C ILE A 15 16.82 -3.84 0.89
N LEU A 16 17.16 -4.95 1.56
CA LEU A 16 17.87 -4.96 2.83
C LEU A 16 19.38 -4.84 2.59
N ASP A 17 20.00 -3.81 3.17
CA ASP A 17 21.42 -3.83 3.45
C ASP A 17 21.68 -4.72 4.67
N GLN A 18 22.31 -5.87 4.45
CA GLN A 18 22.58 -6.86 5.50
C GLN A 18 23.61 -6.38 6.52
N THR A 19 24.43 -5.39 6.17
CA THR A 19 25.49 -4.84 7.03
C THR A 19 24.93 -3.85 8.03
N THR A 20 24.00 -3.00 7.57
CA THR A 20 23.40 -1.93 8.40
C THR A 20 22.04 -2.30 8.96
N GLY A 21 21.36 -3.31 8.39
CA GLY A 21 19.99 -3.68 8.72
C GLY A 21 18.93 -2.74 8.12
N ILE A 22 19.33 -1.79 7.26
CA ILE A 22 18.42 -0.79 6.69
C ILE A 22 17.77 -1.32 5.43
N TRP A 23 16.44 -1.21 5.37
CA TRP A 23 15.67 -1.42 4.15
C TRP A 23 15.52 -0.10 3.38
N SER A 24 15.83 -0.11 2.08
CA SER A 24 15.73 1.10 1.25
C SER A 24 15.17 0.80 -0.14
N THR A 25 14.60 1.83 -0.77
CA THR A 25 14.10 1.78 -2.16
C THR A 25 14.26 3.16 -2.79
N PRO A 26 14.65 3.28 -4.07
CA PRO A 26 14.61 4.56 -4.76
C PRO A 26 13.15 5.03 -4.83
N TRP A 27 12.91 6.25 -4.39
CA TRP A 27 11.55 6.78 -4.30
C TRP A 27 11.45 8.19 -4.88
N MET A 28 10.42 8.40 -5.67
CA MET A 28 10.04 9.71 -6.20
C MET A 28 8.54 9.89 -6.04
N TRP A 29 8.14 10.97 -5.37
CA TRP A 29 6.74 11.31 -5.20
C TRP A 29 6.16 11.79 -6.53
N LYS A 30 5.05 11.17 -6.96
CA LYS A 30 4.38 11.52 -8.22
C LYS A 30 3.35 12.64 -8.10
N ALA A 31 2.90 12.95 -6.88
CA ALA A 31 1.91 13.97 -6.61
C ALA A 31 2.08 14.54 -5.21
N ALA A 32 1.66 15.79 -5.02
CA ALA A 32 1.59 16.43 -3.71
C ALA A 32 0.52 15.78 -2.82
N GLY A 33 0.58 16.12 -1.53
CA GLY A 33 -0.37 15.72 -0.51
C GLY A 33 0.26 14.98 0.67
N THR A 34 -0.58 14.58 1.61
CA THR A 34 -0.18 13.84 2.80
C THR A 34 -0.26 12.35 2.55
N TYR A 35 0.82 11.62 2.80
CA TYR A 35 0.94 10.18 2.63
C TYR A 35 1.22 9.49 3.95
N ARG A 36 0.57 8.35 4.18
CA ARG A 36 0.99 7.39 5.21
C ARG A 36 1.81 6.27 4.58
N VAL A 37 3.03 6.13 5.07
CA VAL A 37 3.92 5.02 4.77
C VAL A 37 3.69 3.94 5.83
N PHE A 38 3.60 2.69 5.38
CA PHE A 38 3.43 1.51 6.22
C PHE A 38 4.61 0.58 5.92
N ALA A 39 5.23 0.03 6.96
CA ALA A 39 6.26 -0.98 6.85
C ALA A 39 5.89 -2.14 7.78
N ASP A 40 5.65 -3.31 7.18
CA ASP A 40 5.23 -4.52 7.86
C ASP A 40 6.41 -5.48 8.03
N PHE A 41 6.59 -5.99 9.25
CA PHE A 41 7.67 -6.89 9.60
C PHE A 41 7.14 -8.12 10.32
N GLN A 42 7.63 -9.28 9.91
CA GLN A 42 7.57 -10.51 10.68
C GLN A 42 8.97 -10.80 11.21
N PRO A 43 9.26 -10.57 12.50
CA PRO A 43 10.54 -10.97 13.07
C PRO A 43 10.74 -12.48 12.91
N ALA A 44 11.99 -12.88 12.67
CA ALA A 44 12.36 -14.27 12.40
C ALA A 44 12.25 -15.19 13.63
N GLN A 45 12.27 -14.62 14.83
CA GLN A 45 12.12 -15.38 16.05
C GLN A 45 10.71 -15.99 16.13
N THR A 46 10.66 -17.30 16.37
CA THR A 46 9.40 -18.03 16.55
C THR A 46 8.58 -17.43 17.68
N GLY A 47 7.30 -17.20 17.42
CA GLY A 47 6.36 -16.62 18.39
C GLY A 47 6.38 -15.09 18.46
N SER A 48 7.24 -14.41 17.68
CA SER A 48 7.20 -12.95 17.59
C SER A 48 5.92 -12.47 16.89
N ALA A 49 5.30 -11.44 17.49
CA ALA A 49 4.17 -10.75 16.89
C ALA A 49 4.59 -10.02 15.59
N LYS A 50 3.65 -9.95 14.64
CA LYS A 50 3.77 -9.06 13.48
C LYS A 50 3.80 -7.61 13.94
N LEU A 51 4.60 -6.80 13.28
CA LEU A 51 4.75 -5.38 13.58
C LEU A 51 4.47 -4.56 12.33
N THR A 52 3.68 -3.50 12.49
CA THR A 52 3.46 -2.49 11.45
C THR A 52 3.94 -1.16 11.97
N LEU A 53 4.97 -0.59 11.34
CA LEU A 53 5.44 0.76 11.61
C LEU A 53 4.80 1.72 10.60
N THR A 54 4.43 2.92 11.05
CA THR A 54 3.88 3.93 10.14
C THR A 54 4.51 5.28 10.35
N ARG A 55 4.57 6.06 9.26
CA ARG A 55 4.97 7.46 9.30
C ARG A 55 4.16 8.26 8.30
N THR A 56 3.79 9.48 8.69
CA THR A 56 3.20 10.46 7.79
C THR A 56 4.28 11.28 7.11
N VAL A 57 4.12 11.54 5.81
CA VAL A 57 4.99 12.38 4.99
C VAL A 57 4.13 13.37 4.22
N ASP A 58 4.42 14.66 4.34
CA ASP A 58 3.80 15.70 3.55
C ASP A 58 4.66 16.03 2.34
N VAL A 59 4.08 15.91 1.16
CA VAL A 59 4.72 16.24 -0.12
C VAL A 59 4.16 17.57 -0.59
N ALA A 60 5.02 18.58 -0.68
CA ALA A 60 4.65 19.91 -1.11
C ALA A 60 4.15 19.95 -2.57
N GLY A 61 3.28 20.91 -2.86
CA GLY A 61 2.70 21.16 -4.17
C GLY A 61 1.18 21.31 -4.11
N GLU A 62 0.57 21.52 -5.26
CA GLU A 62 -0.88 21.68 -5.38
C GLU A 62 -1.61 20.33 -5.20
N VAL A 63 -2.65 20.33 -4.38
CA VAL A 63 -3.53 19.18 -4.17
C VAL A 63 -4.90 19.52 -4.73
N ALA A 64 -5.19 19.03 -5.93
CA ALA A 64 -6.53 19.12 -6.51
C ALA A 64 -7.42 18.00 -5.92
N PRO A 65 -8.59 18.33 -5.32
CA PRO A 65 -9.53 17.32 -4.86
C PRO A 65 -10.02 16.44 -6.02
N ALA A 66 -10.05 15.13 -5.80
CA ALA A 66 -10.62 14.16 -6.73
C ALA A 66 -11.81 13.45 -6.09
N PRO A 67 -12.82 13.04 -6.88
CA PRO A 67 -13.92 12.25 -6.35
C PRO A 67 -13.41 10.91 -5.80
N PRO A 68 -14.08 10.33 -4.78
CA PRO A 68 -13.73 9.01 -4.28
C PRO A 68 -13.71 7.97 -5.40
N LEU A 69 -12.73 7.08 -5.36
CA LEU A 69 -12.70 5.94 -6.26
C LEU A 69 -13.89 5.02 -5.95
N ALA A 70 -14.63 4.64 -6.99
CA ALA A 70 -15.64 3.61 -6.86
C ALA A 70 -14.96 2.25 -6.58
N THR A 71 -15.63 1.40 -5.79
CA THR A 71 -15.17 0.04 -5.56
C THR A 71 -15.03 -0.70 -6.89
N ARG A 72 -13.87 -1.32 -7.10
CA ARG A 72 -13.56 -2.10 -8.29
C ARG A 72 -13.24 -3.54 -7.88
N THR A 73 -13.91 -4.49 -8.51
CA THR A 73 -13.71 -5.94 -8.28
C THR A 73 -13.20 -6.67 -9.51
N SER A 74 -12.87 -5.97 -10.59
CA SER A 74 -12.27 -6.55 -11.79
C SER A 74 -11.21 -5.60 -12.34
N ASP A 75 -10.03 -6.13 -12.68
CA ASP A 75 -8.96 -5.38 -13.35
C ASP A 75 -8.46 -6.11 -14.60
N GLU A 76 -7.98 -5.37 -15.59
CA GLU A 76 -7.39 -5.91 -16.80
C GLU A 76 -6.02 -5.28 -17.04
N ILE A 77 -5.01 -6.12 -17.20
CA ILE A 77 -3.65 -5.66 -17.52
C ILE A 77 -2.98 -6.62 -18.49
N ALA A 78 -2.42 -6.08 -19.58
CA ALA A 78 -1.73 -6.86 -20.61
C ALA A 78 -2.54 -8.07 -21.15
N GLY A 79 -3.87 -7.93 -21.25
CA GLY A 79 -4.78 -8.99 -21.70
C GLY A 79 -5.15 -10.04 -20.63
N TYR A 80 -4.72 -9.86 -19.38
CA TYR A 80 -5.16 -10.66 -18.25
C TYR A 80 -6.26 -9.93 -17.50
N THR A 81 -7.43 -10.54 -17.41
CA THR A 81 -8.51 -10.09 -16.52
C THR A 81 -8.40 -10.84 -15.20
N VAL A 82 -8.45 -10.09 -14.10
CA VAL A 82 -8.55 -10.65 -12.74
C VAL A 82 -9.87 -10.18 -12.15
N GLU A 83 -10.71 -11.12 -11.71
CA GLU A 83 -11.94 -10.83 -11.00
C GLU A 83 -11.82 -11.25 -9.53
N LEU A 84 -12.10 -10.30 -8.64
CA LEU A 84 -12.20 -10.49 -7.21
C LEU A 84 -13.60 -10.97 -6.85
N ASP A 85 -13.67 -12.16 -6.25
CA ASP A 85 -14.88 -12.74 -5.70
C ASP A 85 -14.95 -12.59 -4.17
N GLY A 86 -16.15 -12.35 -3.67
CA GLY A 86 -16.44 -12.03 -2.28
C GLY A 86 -16.86 -10.57 -2.04
N ALA A 87 -17.42 -10.31 -0.85
CA ALA A 87 -17.96 -9.00 -0.49
C ALA A 87 -16.93 -8.14 0.25
N LEU A 88 -16.54 -7.02 -0.36
CA LEU A 88 -15.69 -6.01 0.28
C LEU A 88 -16.47 -5.30 1.38
N THR A 89 -16.05 -5.46 2.63
CA THR A 89 -16.63 -4.78 3.80
C THR A 89 -15.53 -4.08 4.57
N ALA A 90 -15.57 -2.75 4.64
CA ALA A 90 -14.57 -1.98 5.36
C ALA A 90 -14.51 -2.38 6.84
N GLY A 91 -13.29 -2.47 7.39
CA GLY A 91 -13.06 -2.80 8.80
C GLY A 91 -13.23 -4.28 9.17
N VAL A 92 -13.54 -5.15 8.21
CA VAL A 92 -13.74 -6.58 8.46
C VAL A 92 -12.76 -7.41 7.65
N SER A 93 -11.98 -8.26 8.31
CA SER A 93 -11.19 -9.29 7.64
C SER A 93 -12.11 -10.37 7.09
N LYS A 94 -12.10 -10.56 5.77
CA LYS A 94 -12.76 -11.66 5.08
C LYS A 94 -11.82 -12.26 4.05
N GLN A 95 -11.97 -13.57 3.82
CA GLN A 95 -11.32 -14.20 2.69
C GLN A 95 -11.96 -13.70 1.39
N LEU A 96 -11.12 -13.43 0.40
CA LEU A 96 -11.49 -13.10 -0.96
C LEU A 96 -10.70 -14.03 -1.88
N THR A 97 -11.23 -14.32 -3.06
CA THR A 97 -10.55 -15.13 -4.07
C THR A 97 -10.45 -14.33 -5.36
N ALA A 98 -9.35 -14.51 -6.08
CA ALA A 98 -9.16 -13.91 -7.40
C ALA A 98 -9.14 -15.03 -8.44
N LYS A 99 -9.84 -14.83 -9.57
CA LYS A 99 -9.87 -15.74 -10.72
C LYS A 99 -9.47 -15.01 -11.99
#